data_AF-A0A1X7BWD0-F1
#
_entry.id   AF-A0A1X7BWD0-F1
#
_cell.length_a   1.000
_cell.length_b   1.000
_cell.length_c   1.000
_cell.angle_alpha   90.00
_cell.angle_beta   90.00
_cell.angle_gamma   90.00
#
_symmetry.space_group_name_H-M   'P 1'
#
loop_
_entity.id
_entity.type
_entity.pdbx_description
1 polymer ?
#
loop_
_entity_poly.entity_id
_entity_poly.type
_entity_poly.pdbx_seq_one_letter_code
_entity_poly.pdbx_strand_id
1 'polypeptide(L)'
;MAERQMDTETMLGALNDIRLPAEAAGGQVAEMLVAAGAGLALAWLVALLVTASRRGVQATTPSLAVRIDALRELPAAERSVALLHLARDEGIALPAVASLYGAGEFPRPEEIEAQLRDGQGTHA
;
A
#
# COMPACT_ATOMS: atom_id res chain seq x y z
N MET A 1 67.06 -0.35 34.07
CA MET A 1 66.42 0.56 33.11
C MET A 1 65.97 -0.26 31.90
N ALA A 2 64.74 -0.76 31.91
CA ALA A 2 64.19 -1.59 30.83
C ALA A 2 62.67 -1.38 30.76
N GLU A 3 62.27 -0.13 30.57
CA GLU A 3 60.87 0.28 30.49
C GLU A 3 60.75 1.29 29.35
N ARG A 4 59.76 1.06 28.48
CA ARG A 4 59.38 1.86 27.29
C ARG A 4 60.04 1.49 25.97
N GLN A 5 59.73 0.30 25.46
CA GLN A 5 59.40 0.12 24.05
C GLN A 5 58.22 -0.85 23.96
N MET A 6 57.07 -0.42 24.48
CA MET A 6 55.80 -1.07 24.12
C MET A 6 55.45 -0.48 22.76
N ASP A 7 55.63 -1.29 21.72
CA ASP A 7 55.58 -0.90 20.32
C ASP A 7 54.17 -0.43 19.94
N THR A 8 54.09 0.68 19.21
CA THR A 8 52.84 1.28 18.71
C THR A 8 52.01 0.29 17.89
N GLU A 9 52.65 -0.65 17.19
CA GLU A 9 51.96 -1.74 16.49
C GLU A 9 51.29 -2.73 17.45
N THR A 10 51.92 -3.02 18.59
CA THR A 10 51.33 -3.87 19.64
C THR A 10 50.14 -3.16 20.31
N MET A 11 50.24 -1.85 20.49
CA MET A 11 49.14 -1.03 21.02
C MET A 11 47.96 -0.95 20.03
N LEU A 12 48.22 -0.80 18.73
CA LEU A 12 47.20 -0.81 17.69
C LEU A 12 46.56 -2.20 17.50
N GLY A 13 47.35 -3.28 17.60
CA GLY A 13 46.83 -4.64 17.60
C GLY A 13 45.85 -4.89 18.74
N ALA A 14 46.19 -4.45 19.96
CA ALA A 14 45.30 -4.56 21.12
C ALA A 14 44.01 -3.71 21.01
N LEU A 15 44.05 -2.59 20.28
CA LEU A 15 42.85 -1.77 20.03
C LEU A 15 41.95 -2.35 18.94
N ASN A 16 42.51 -3.09 17.99
CA ASN A 16 41.75 -3.67 16.88
C ASN A 16 41.17 -5.05 17.23
N ASP A 17 41.74 -5.73 18.23
CA ASP A 17 41.25 -7.00 18.77
C ASP A 17 40.24 -6.78 19.92
N ILE A 18 39.16 -6.04 19.64
CA ILE A 18 38.00 -5.95 20.56
C ILE A 18 37.13 -7.20 20.36
N ARG A 19 37.74 -8.38 20.47
CA ARG A 19 36.98 -9.61 20.69
C ARG A 19 36.91 -9.84 22.19
N LEU A 20 35.70 -10.11 22.70
CA LEU A 20 35.59 -10.57 24.07
C LEU A 20 36.31 -11.93 24.17
N PRO A 21 37.21 -12.12 25.16
CA PRO A 21 37.82 -13.43 25.38
C PRO A 21 36.72 -14.46 25.62
N ALA A 22 36.93 -15.68 25.13
CA ALA A 22 35.92 -16.74 25.18
C ALA A 22 35.46 -17.06 26.62
N GLU A 23 36.32 -16.78 27.62
CA GLU A 23 36.03 -16.94 29.04
C GLU A 23 35.20 -15.80 29.68
N ALA A 24 34.92 -14.71 28.96
CA ALA A 24 34.09 -13.62 29.46
C ALA A 24 32.60 -14.01 29.49
N ALA A 25 31.87 -13.49 30.49
CA ALA A 25 30.44 -13.78 30.65
C ALA A 25 29.65 -13.38 29.39
N GLY A 26 29.21 -14.39 28.63
CA GLY A 26 28.48 -14.23 27.37
C GLY A 26 29.15 -14.87 26.15
N GLY A 27 30.49 -14.97 26.12
CA GLY A 27 31.29 -15.66 25.08
C GLY A 27 30.64 -15.81 23.70
N GLN A 28 30.63 -17.04 23.18
CA GLN A 28 30.09 -17.36 21.85
C GLN A 28 28.57 -17.11 21.72
N VAL A 29 27.82 -17.19 22.83
CA VAL A 29 26.37 -16.95 22.83
C VAL A 29 26.06 -15.48 22.58
N ALA A 30 26.87 -14.56 23.10
CA ALA A 30 26.75 -13.13 22.86
C ALA A 30 27.00 -12.80 21.38
N GLU A 31 28.00 -13.42 20.76
CA GLU A 31 28.24 -13.25 19.31
C GLU A 31 27.04 -13.73 18.47
N MET A 32 26.45 -14.88 18.83
CA MET A 32 25.27 -15.40 18.14
C MET A 32 24.05 -14.48 18.29
N LEU A 33 23.83 -13.91 19.49
CA LEU A 33 22.75 -12.96 19.73
C LEU A 33 22.95 -11.64 18.98
N VAL A 34 24.19 -11.15 18.89
CA VAL A 34 24.53 -9.96 18.09
C VAL A 34 24.27 -10.22 16.61
N ALA A 35 24.70 -11.36 16.08
CA ALA A 35 24.45 -11.74 14.69
C ALA A 35 22.95 -11.86 14.39
N ALA A 36 22.18 -12.49 15.29
CA ALA A 36 20.73 -12.61 15.17
C ALA A 36 20.05 -11.22 15.23
N GLY A 37 20.47 -10.36 16.16
CA GLY A 37 19.97 -8.99 16.29
C GLY A 37 20.25 -8.14 15.05
N ALA A 38 21.46 -8.24 14.49
CA ALA A 38 21.83 -7.55 13.26
C ALA A 38 20.98 -8.03 12.07
N GLY A 39 20.76 -9.34 11.95
CA GLY A 39 19.89 -9.92 10.92
C GLY A 39 18.44 -9.43 11.03
N LEU A 40 17.88 -9.42 12.25
CA LEU A 40 16.55 -8.89 12.53
C LEU A 40 16.44 -7.39 12.22
N ALA A 41 17.44 -6.59 12.61
CA ALA A 41 17.46 -5.16 12.33
C ALA A 41 17.47 -4.87 10.82
N LEU A 42 18.27 -5.63 10.06
CA LEU A 42 18.32 -5.52 8.61
C LEU A 42 16.98 -5.91 7.96
N ALA A 43 16.40 -7.04 8.39
CA ALA A 43 15.09 -7.48 7.91
C ALA A 43 14.00 -6.43 8.17
N TRP A 44 14.03 -5.80 9.35
CA TRP A 44 13.11 -4.74 9.71
C TRP A 44 13.27 -3.49 8.83
N LEU A 45 14.50 -3.07 8.53
CA LEU A 45 14.78 -1.97 7.60
C LEU A 45 14.27 -2.26 6.18
N VAL A 46 14.49 -3.48 5.68
CA VAL A 46 13.96 -3.90 4.37
C VAL A 46 12.44 -3.88 4.37
N ALA A 47 11.80 -4.38 5.43
CA ALA A 47 10.34 -4.34 5.56
C ALA A 47 9.81 -2.89 5.58
N LEU A 48 10.49 -1.97 6.27
CA LEU A 48 10.15 -0.54 6.24
C LEU A 48 10.29 0.05 4.84
N LEU A 49 11.35 -0.28 4.12
CA LEU A 49 11.55 0.22 2.76
C LEU A 49 10.47 -0.30 1.79
N VAL A 50 10.11 -1.57 1.90
CA VAL A 50 9.04 -2.20 1.10
C VAL A 50 7.66 -1.63 1.44
N THR A 51 7.38 -1.38 2.73
CA THR A 51 6.10 -0.79 3.12
C THR A 51 6.00 0.68 2.74
N ALA A 52 7.11 1.43 2.82
CA ALA A 52 7.20 2.80 2.36
C ALA A 52 7.01 2.91 0.84
N SER A 53 7.63 2.02 0.05
CA SER A 53 7.46 2.02 -1.41
C SER A 53 6.04 1.66 -1.84
N ARG A 54 5.37 0.77 -1.10
CA ARG A 54 3.96 0.40 -1.34
C ARG A 54 2.97 1.49 -0.95
N ARG A 55 3.35 2.44 -0.09
CA ARG A 55 2.49 3.60 0.28
C ARG A 55 2.38 4.66 -0.82
N GLY A 56 3.16 4.54 -1.90
CA GLY A 56 3.28 5.57 -2.94
C GLY A 56 2.18 5.61 -4.00
N VAL A 57 1.19 4.72 -3.99
CA VAL A 57 0.07 4.77 -4.93
C VAL A 57 -1.23 4.63 -4.17
N GLN A 58 -1.62 5.68 -3.45
CA GLN A 58 -3.05 5.94 -3.33
C GLN A 58 -3.52 6.25 -4.76
N ALA A 59 -3.98 5.22 -5.47
CA ALA A 59 -4.73 5.40 -6.69
C ALA A 59 -5.92 6.27 -6.29
N THR A 60 -5.87 7.56 -6.62
CA THR A 60 -7.01 8.44 -6.43
C THR A 60 -8.14 7.79 -7.19
N THR A 61 -9.13 7.24 -6.48
CA THR A 61 -10.28 6.64 -7.13
C THR A 61 -10.87 7.71 -8.05
N PRO A 62 -10.93 7.48 -9.37
CA PRO A 62 -11.42 8.49 -10.29
C PRO A 62 -12.83 8.89 -9.86
N SER A 63 -13.12 10.19 -9.92
CA SER A 63 -14.41 10.71 -9.51
C SER A 63 -15.53 10.04 -10.31
N LEU A 64 -16.73 9.98 -9.72
CA LEU A 64 -17.89 9.38 -10.38
C LEU A 64 -18.12 9.98 -11.78
N ALA A 65 -17.96 11.29 -11.93
CA ALA A 65 -18.07 11.98 -13.22
C ALA A 65 -17.07 11.45 -14.26
N VAL A 66 -15.81 11.23 -13.88
CA VAL A 66 -14.78 10.65 -14.77
C VAL A 66 -15.13 9.22 -15.15
N ARG A 67 -15.68 8.44 -14.20
CA ARG A 67 -16.13 7.05 -14.46
C ARG A 67 -17.33 7.02 -15.39
N ILE A 68 -18.30 7.93 -15.25
CA ILE A 68 -19.44 8.08 -16.15
C ILE A 68 -18.97 8.44 -17.56
N ASP A 69 -18.07 9.43 -17.68
CA ASP A 69 -17.56 9.87 -18.98
C ASP A 69 -16.79 8.75 -19.70
N ALA A 70 -16.04 7.91 -18.98
CA ALA A 70 -15.35 6.75 -19.55
C ALA A 70 -16.33 5.70 -20.14
N LEU A 71 -17.55 5.60 -19.61
CA LEU A 71 -18.57 4.68 -20.13
C LEU A 71 -19.24 5.20 -21.41
N ARG A 72 -19.00 6.46 -21.80
CA ARG A 72 -19.59 7.06 -23.01
C ARG A 72 -19.00 6.56 -24.33
N GLU A 73 -17.95 5.74 -24.28
CA GLU A 73 -17.41 5.09 -25.48
C GLU A 73 -18.07 3.72 -25.76
N LEU A 74 -18.78 3.16 -24.77
CA LEU A 74 -19.43 1.86 -24.90
C LEU A 74 -20.68 1.91 -25.79
N PRO A 75 -21.02 0.81 -26.49
CA PRO A 75 -22.32 0.63 -27.13
C PRO A 75 -23.48 0.82 -26.14
N ALA A 76 -24.63 1.32 -26.61
CA ALA A 76 -25.74 1.75 -25.74
C ALA A 76 -26.22 0.67 -24.74
N ALA A 77 -26.35 -0.59 -25.19
CA ALA A 77 -26.79 -1.68 -24.32
C ALA A 77 -25.76 -1.99 -23.22
N GLU A 78 -24.47 -2.02 -23.55
CA GLU A 78 -23.38 -2.26 -22.61
C GLU A 78 -23.22 -1.08 -21.64
N ARG A 79 -23.40 0.14 -22.14
CA ARG A 79 -23.35 1.36 -21.32
C ARG A 79 -24.42 1.37 -20.24
N SER A 80 -25.67 1.05 -20.58
CA SER A 80 -26.74 1.03 -19.58
C SER A 80 -26.48 0.00 -18.47
N VAL A 81 -25.98 -1.19 -18.81
CA VAL A 81 -25.60 -2.21 -17.83
C VAL A 81 -24.43 -1.72 -16.96
N ALA A 82 -23.39 -1.13 -17.57
CA ALA A 82 -22.25 -0.60 -16.84
C ALA A 82 -22.63 0.56 -15.90
N LEU A 83 -23.53 1.45 -16.31
CA LEU A 83 -24.05 2.53 -15.47
C LEU A 83 -24.89 2.01 -14.29
N LEU A 84 -25.67 0.94 -14.49
CA LEU A 84 -26.41 0.29 -13.39
C LEU A 84 -25.46 -0.37 -12.37
N HIS A 85 -24.39 -1.01 -12.85
CA HIS A 85 -23.34 -1.52 -11.96
C HIS A 85 -22.67 -0.40 -11.18
N LEU A 86 -22.34 0.70 -11.86
CA LEU A 86 -21.76 1.88 -11.21
C LEU A 86 -22.68 2.45 -10.12
N ALA A 87 -23.98 2.57 -10.40
CA ALA A 87 -24.97 3.01 -9.42
C ALA A 87 -25.06 2.08 -8.20
N ARG A 88 -25.03 0.77 -8.43
CA ARG A 88 -25.02 -0.24 -7.36
C ARG A 88 -23.77 -0.11 -6.48
N ASP A 89 -22.60 0.04 -7.08
CA ASP A 89 -21.32 0.13 -6.36
C ASP A 89 -21.26 1.38 -5.48
N GLU A 90 -21.86 2.48 -5.92
CA GLU A 90 -21.97 3.73 -5.16
C GLU A 90 -23.18 3.76 -4.21
N GLY A 91 -24.02 2.71 -4.20
CA GLY A 91 -25.23 2.65 -3.37
C GLY A 91 -26.34 3.64 -3.76
N ILE A 92 -26.31 4.17 -4.99
CA ILE A 92 -27.28 5.14 -5.49
C ILE A 92 -28.54 4.40 -5.93
N ALA A 93 -29.66 4.69 -5.25
CA ALA A 93 -30.96 4.15 -5.62
C ALA A 93 -31.49 4.87 -6.88
N LEU A 94 -31.53 4.16 -8.00
CA LEU A 94 -32.07 4.68 -9.26
C LEU A 94 -33.56 4.32 -9.40
N PRO A 95 -34.46 5.31 -9.59
CA PRO A 95 -35.86 5.05 -9.92
C PRO A 95 -36.02 4.17 -11.17
N ALA A 96 -35.12 4.30 -12.13
CA ALA A 96 -35.07 3.50 -13.36
C ALA A 96 -34.94 1.98 -13.11
N VAL A 97 -34.48 1.56 -11.93
CA VAL A 97 -34.38 0.13 -11.57
C VAL A 97 -35.77 -0.43 -11.21
N ALA A 98 -36.69 0.39 -10.71
CA ALA A 98 -38.05 -0.05 -10.44
C ALA A 98 -38.80 -0.42 -11.73
N SER A 99 -38.52 0.27 -12.84
CA SER A 99 -39.10 -0.04 -14.14
C SER A 99 -38.51 -1.28 -14.82
N LEU A 100 -37.31 -1.73 -14.42
CA LEU A 100 -36.71 -2.99 -14.91
C LEU A 100 -37.52 -4.23 -14.54
N TYR A 101 -38.28 -4.18 -13.45
CA TYR A 101 -39.13 -5.28 -12.99
C TYR A 101 -40.59 -5.16 -13.44
N GLY A 102 -40.93 -4.13 -14.22
CA GLY A 102 -42.25 -3.93 -14.82
C GLY A 102 -42.29 -4.34 -16.30
N ALA A 103 -43.44 -4.18 -16.96
CA ALA A 103 -43.59 -4.33 -18.41
C ALA A 103 -42.92 -3.17 -19.21
N GLY A 104 -41.97 -2.47 -18.59
CA GLY A 104 -41.32 -1.29 -19.14
C GLY A 104 -40.17 -1.65 -20.09
N GLU A 105 -39.84 -0.69 -20.95
CA GLU A 105 -38.64 -0.74 -21.78
C GLU A 105 -37.37 -0.62 -20.90
N PHE A 106 -36.26 -1.19 -21.37
CA PHE A 106 -34.98 -1.07 -20.66
C PHE A 106 -34.57 0.41 -20.58
N PRO A 107 -34.17 0.93 -19.41
CA PRO A 107 -33.86 2.34 -19.24
C PRO A 107 -32.72 2.76 -20.15
N ARG A 108 -32.92 3.92 -20.79
CA ARG A 108 -31.95 4.47 -21.74
C ARG A 108 -30.72 4.94 -20.99
N PRO A 109 -29.51 4.79 -21.56
CA PRO A 109 -28.29 5.14 -20.86
C PRO A 109 -28.23 6.62 -20.47
N GLU A 110 -28.85 7.51 -21.24
CA GLU A 110 -28.91 8.94 -20.95
C GLU A 110 -29.73 9.26 -19.69
N GLU A 111 -30.81 8.51 -19.46
CA GLU A 111 -31.68 8.68 -18.29
C GLU A 111 -30.98 8.24 -17.00
N ILE A 112 -30.23 7.13 -17.09
CA ILE A 112 -29.43 6.59 -15.97
C ILE A 112 -28.29 7.56 -15.63
N GLU A 113 -27.62 8.11 -16.64
CA GLU A 113 -26.54 9.08 -16.45
C GLU A 113 -27.06 10.36 -15.76
N ALA A 114 -28.19 10.91 -16.20
CA ALA A 114 -28.78 12.10 -15.59
C ALA A 114 -29.11 11.88 -14.11
N GLN A 115 -29.72 10.74 -13.77
CA GLN A 115 -30.04 10.38 -12.38
C GLN A 115 -28.79 10.20 -11.52
N LEU A 116 -27.72 9.61 -12.06
CA LEU A 116 -26.44 9.47 -11.37
C LEU A 116 -25.79 10.82 -11.06
N ARG A 117 -25.87 11.78 -11.99
CA ARG A 117 -25.34 13.14 -11.80
C ARG A 117 -26.18 13.93 -10.78
N ASP A 118 -27.51 13.81 -10.83
CA ASP A 118 -28.41 14.46 -9.86
C ASP A 118 -28.27 13.89 -8.44
N GLY A 119 -28.06 12.57 -8.32
CA GLY A 119 -27.82 11.89 -7.05
C GLY A 119 -26.56 12.37 -6.32
N GLN A 120 -25.55 12.88 -7.05
CA GLN A 120 -24.37 13.49 -6.42
C GLN A 120 -24.69 14.78 -5.66
N GLY A 121 -25.73 15.52 -6.06
CA GLY A 121 -26.10 16.79 -5.43
C GLY A 121 -26.79 16.65 -4.08
N THR A 122 -27.22 15.43 -3.70
CA THR A 122 -27.99 15.19 -2.45
C THR A 122 -27.10 14.77 -1.28
N HIS A 123 -25.82 14.46 -1.52
CA HIS A 123 -24.86 14.01 -0.50
C HIS A 123 -23.72 15.00 -0.20
N ALA A 124 -23.84 16.25 -0.63
CA ALA A 124 -22.95 17.37 -0.27
C ALA A 124 -23.56 18.20 0.86
#